data_AF-A0A6A7G861-F1
#
_entry.id   AF-A0A6A7G861-F1
#
_cell.length_a   1.000
_cell.length_b   1.000
_cell.length_c   1.000
_cell.angle_alpha   90.00
_cell.angle_beta   90.00
_cell.angle_gamma   90.00
#
_symmetry.space_group_name_H-M   'P 1'
#
loop_
_entity.id
_entity.type
_entity.pdbx_description
1 polymer ?
#
loop_
_entity_poly.entity_id
_entity_poly.type
_entity_poly.pdbx_seq_one_letter_code
_entity_poly.pdbx_strand_id
1 'polypeptide(L)'
;EKCTFMKSKKVPLWLCFENADPDAEPIILILKSGDDLRQDFLTLQLLRVMDQLWMNSMLDLRLSPYTCVSTGVNSEGEGIGMIEVVLHANTINKIQMKFGGDKLGAFYQHTLRKYLVEFNRGTLFETAIDNFIRSCAGYCVATYALGIGDRHSDNIMLSENGRLFHIDFGHFLGNFKTKANFKRERSPFVFTQEMSAVMGGVGTEEFQFFVQHCCDAFNVLRRFHRILFVLFLLMVPARMPELLRDKDVMYIRDRLHLEVSEDEASSMFAEEIKKTLGDKYRLVDNAIHMWKHNK
;
A
#
# COMPACT_ATOMS: atom_id res chain seq x y z
N GLU A 1 2.26 21.62 21.89
CA GLU A 1 3.18 20.63 22.51
C GLU A 1 3.26 19.29 21.78
N LYS A 2 2.19 18.81 21.11
CA LYS A 2 2.21 17.53 20.35
C LYS A 2 2.83 17.61 18.94
N CYS A 3 3.15 18.79 18.44
CA CYS A 3 3.84 18.97 17.16
C CYS A 3 5.31 18.54 17.27
N THR A 4 5.83 17.88 16.23
CA THR A 4 7.21 17.41 16.18
C THR A 4 7.70 17.36 14.72
N PHE A 5 8.89 16.83 14.48
CA PHE A 5 9.37 16.46 13.15
C PHE A 5 9.70 14.98 13.09
N MET A 6 9.54 14.36 11.93
CA MET A 6 9.88 12.96 11.74
C MET A 6 11.38 12.81 11.48
N LYS A 7 11.98 11.78 12.07
CA LYS A 7 13.38 11.41 11.83
C LYS A 7 13.53 10.73 10.46
N SER A 8 13.54 11.53 9.40
CA SER A 8 13.81 11.09 8.03
C SER A 8 14.67 12.12 7.29
N LYS A 9 15.17 11.77 6.10
CA LYS A 9 16.10 12.61 5.32
C LYS A 9 15.55 14.02 5.05
N LYS A 10 14.26 14.15 4.82
CA LYS A 10 13.57 15.42 4.47
C LYS A 10 12.89 16.09 5.67
N VAL A 11 13.01 15.50 6.86
CA VAL A 11 12.55 16.06 8.14
C VAL A 11 11.12 16.66 8.07
N PRO A 12 10.11 15.87 7.63
CA PRO A 12 8.76 16.39 7.51
C PRO A 12 8.18 16.73 8.88
N LEU A 13 7.34 17.76 8.93
CA LEU A 13 6.75 18.26 10.17
C LEU A 13 5.47 17.48 10.48
N TRP A 14 5.37 17.00 11.71
CA TRP A 14 4.17 16.42 12.29
C TRP A 14 3.41 17.52 13.03
N LEU A 15 2.26 17.92 12.49
CA LEU A 15 1.44 18.99 13.02
C LEU A 15 0.16 18.41 13.63
N CYS A 16 -0.12 18.80 14.86
CA CYS A 16 -1.31 18.38 15.61
C CYS A 16 -2.12 19.63 15.96
N PHE A 17 -3.36 19.67 15.48
CA PHE A 17 -4.31 20.74 15.70
C PHE A 17 -5.45 20.23 16.60
N GLU A 18 -5.94 21.11 17.45
CA GLU A 18 -7.18 20.86 18.18
C GLU A 18 -8.36 20.91 17.20
N ASN A 19 -9.35 20.06 17.44
CA ASN A 19 -10.56 20.08 16.66
C ASN A 19 -11.51 21.15 17.21
N ALA A 20 -12.13 21.93 16.33
CA ALA A 20 -13.13 22.92 16.73
C ALA A 20 -14.41 22.25 17.26
N ASP A 21 -14.65 21.00 16.84
CA ASP A 21 -15.65 20.13 17.43
C ASP A 21 -15.04 19.43 18.67
N PRO A 22 -15.56 19.69 19.89
CA PRO A 22 -14.98 19.14 21.12
C PRO A 22 -15.17 17.62 21.26
N ASP A 23 -16.09 17.01 20.52
CA ASP A 23 -16.37 15.57 20.57
C ASP A 23 -15.58 14.77 19.51
N ALA A 24 -14.79 15.46 18.69
CA ALA A 24 -14.03 14.86 17.61
C ALA A 24 -12.53 14.70 17.93
N GLU A 25 -11.92 13.69 17.32
CA GLU A 25 -10.47 13.45 17.39
C GLU A 25 -9.66 14.64 16.84
N PRO A 26 -8.41 14.85 17.30
CA PRO A 26 -7.57 15.93 16.84
C PRO A 26 -7.20 15.77 15.36
N ILE A 27 -7.02 16.90 14.69
CA ILE A 27 -6.61 16.92 13.28
C ILE A 27 -5.09 16.82 13.23
N ILE A 28 -4.57 15.74 12.66
CA ILE A 28 -3.13 15.51 12.54
C ILE A 28 -2.76 15.42 11.05
N LEU A 29 -1.74 16.17 10.66
CA LEU A 29 -1.21 16.15 9.30
C LEU A 29 0.32 16.19 9.29
N ILE A 30 0.90 15.64 8.23
CA ILE A 30 2.32 15.71 7.93
C ILE A 30 2.51 16.79 6.86
N LEU A 31 3.29 17.83 7.17
CA LEU A 31 3.74 18.81 6.20
C LEU A 31 5.10 18.40 5.66
N LYS A 32 5.18 18.15 4.35
CA LYS A 32 6.40 17.74 3.65
C LYS A 32 6.87 18.90 2.78
N SER A 33 8.14 19.29 2.94
CA SER A 33 8.82 20.25 2.08
C SER A 33 10.07 19.57 1.52
N GLY A 34 10.31 19.74 0.22
CA GLY A 34 11.45 19.15 -0.48
C GLY A 34 11.16 17.86 -1.24
N ASP A 35 9.91 17.41 -1.31
CA ASP A 35 9.48 16.22 -2.07
C ASP A 35 8.25 16.55 -2.94
N ASP A 36 8.19 15.97 -4.13
CA ASP A 36 7.10 16.17 -5.08
C ASP A 36 5.90 15.24 -4.78
N LEU A 37 4.91 15.75 -4.06
CA LEU A 37 3.71 15.00 -3.68
C LEU A 37 2.68 14.82 -4.80
N ARG A 38 2.95 15.28 -6.02
CA ARG A 38 2.03 15.08 -7.16
C ARG A 38 1.88 13.59 -7.50
N GLN A 39 2.94 12.80 -7.33
CA GLN A 39 2.93 11.35 -7.56
C GLN A 39 2.06 10.62 -6.53
N ASP A 40 2.21 10.98 -5.24
CA ASP A 40 1.35 10.48 -4.17
C ASP A 40 -0.12 10.85 -4.40
N PHE A 41 -0.38 12.11 -4.73
CA PHE A 41 -1.72 12.60 -5.03
C PHE A 41 -2.37 11.81 -6.17
N LEU A 42 -1.68 11.66 -7.30
CA LEU A 42 -2.18 10.89 -8.44
C LEU A 42 -2.46 9.44 -8.06
N THR A 43 -1.53 8.79 -7.38
CA THR A 43 -1.69 7.38 -6.99
C THR A 43 -2.89 7.19 -6.07
N LEU A 44 -3.06 8.05 -5.06
CA LEU A 44 -4.22 8.02 -4.17
C LEU A 44 -5.53 8.29 -4.90
N GLN A 45 -5.53 9.20 -5.87
CA GLN A 45 -6.71 9.46 -6.68
C GLN A 45 -7.09 8.23 -7.53
N LEU A 46 -6.11 7.52 -8.08
CA LEU A 46 -6.35 6.30 -8.84
C LEU A 46 -6.84 5.16 -7.95
N LEU A 47 -6.32 5.06 -6.72
CA LEU A 47 -6.84 4.12 -5.72
C LEU A 47 -8.31 4.39 -5.41
N ARG A 48 -8.73 5.66 -5.29
CA ARG A 48 -10.15 6.03 -5.12
C ARG A 48 -11.00 5.63 -6.33
N VAL A 49 -10.48 5.80 -7.55
CA VAL A 49 -11.17 5.36 -8.76
C VAL A 49 -11.28 3.83 -8.80
N MET A 50 -10.22 3.10 -8.48
CA MET A 50 -10.24 1.63 -8.39
C MET A 50 -11.25 1.15 -7.36
N ASP A 51 -11.27 1.76 -6.17
CA ASP A 51 -12.23 1.47 -5.11
C ASP A 51 -13.67 1.65 -5.60
N GLN A 52 -13.96 2.76 -6.29
CA GLN A 52 -15.29 2.98 -6.87
C GLN A 52 -15.65 1.95 -7.95
N LEU A 53 -14.71 1.54 -8.80
CA LEU A 53 -14.95 0.50 -9.81
C LEU A 53 -15.25 -0.86 -9.19
N TRP A 54 -14.55 -1.22 -8.11
CA TRP A 54 -14.80 -2.44 -7.34
C TRP A 54 -16.15 -2.37 -6.63
N MET A 55 -16.46 -1.27 -5.94
CA MET A 55 -17.76 -1.05 -5.30
C MET A 55 -18.93 -1.14 -6.30
N ASN A 56 -18.79 -0.52 -7.48
CA ASN A 56 -19.80 -0.62 -8.55
C ASN A 56 -19.96 -2.04 -9.10
N SER A 57 -18.96 -2.90 -8.90
CA SER A 57 -18.99 -4.32 -9.25
C SER A 57 -19.40 -5.21 -8.07
N MET A 58 -19.97 -4.63 -7.01
CA MET A 58 -20.36 -5.30 -5.76
C MET A 58 -19.18 -5.95 -5.01
N LEU A 59 -17.97 -5.42 -5.18
CA LEU A 59 -16.76 -5.90 -4.54
C LEU A 59 -16.22 -4.83 -3.60
N ASP A 60 -16.57 -4.92 -2.32
CA ASP A 60 -16.02 -4.05 -1.27
C ASP A 60 -14.68 -4.60 -0.78
N LEU A 61 -13.58 -3.94 -1.19
CA LEU A 61 -12.22 -4.28 -0.82
C LEU A 61 -11.69 -3.46 0.36
N ARG A 62 -12.50 -2.62 1.01
CA ARG A 62 -12.11 -1.89 2.22
C ARG A 62 -10.83 -1.06 2.06
N LEU A 63 -10.60 -0.47 0.88
CA LEU A 63 -9.45 0.43 0.70
C LEU A 63 -9.55 1.62 1.65
N SER A 64 -8.41 2.22 1.98
CA SER A 64 -8.34 3.42 2.81
C SER A 64 -7.33 4.41 2.21
N PRO A 65 -7.65 5.00 1.04
CA PRO A 65 -6.79 6.00 0.41
C PRO A 65 -6.86 7.32 1.19
N TYR A 66 -5.87 7.54 2.04
CA TYR A 66 -5.69 8.77 2.82
C TYR A 66 -5.55 10.01 1.91
N THR A 67 -5.76 11.19 2.49
CA THR A 67 -5.70 12.46 1.78
C THR A 67 -4.26 12.93 1.65
N CYS A 68 -3.87 13.34 0.45
CA CYS A 68 -2.61 14.00 0.18
C CYS A 68 -2.91 15.18 -0.73
N VAL A 69 -2.25 16.31 -0.54
CA VAL A 69 -2.42 17.50 -1.38
C VAL A 69 -1.07 18.15 -1.60
N SER A 70 -0.70 18.37 -2.86
CA SER A 70 0.42 19.24 -3.20
C SER A 70 -0.04 20.70 -3.12
N THR A 71 0.65 21.51 -2.33
CA THR A 71 0.27 22.91 -2.06
C THR A 71 1.12 23.93 -2.81
N GLY A 72 2.18 23.49 -3.50
CA GLY A 72 3.05 24.37 -4.29
C GLY A 72 4.51 23.94 -4.24
N VAL A 73 5.41 24.92 -4.35
CA VAL A 73 6.86 24.75 -4.24
C VAL A 73 7.45 25.70 -3.20
N ASN A 74 8.58 25.33 -2.61
CA ASN A 74 9.35 26.19 -1.72
C ASN A 74 10.19 27.20 -2.51
N SER A 75 10.93 28.06 -1.81
CA SER A 75 11.81 29.08 -2.41
C SER A 75 12.92 28.50 -3.31
N GLU A 76 13.24 27.22 -3.16
CA GLU A 76 14.24 26.49 -3.94
C GLU A 76 13.60 25.74 -5.13
N GLY A 77 12.27 25.88 -5.32
CA GLY A 77 11.52 25.20 -6.38
C GLY A 77 11.23 23.73 -6.09
N GLU A 78 11.47 23.24 -4.88
CA GLU A 78 11.12 21.87 -4.48
C GLU A 78 9.66 21.78 -4.02
N GLY A 79 9.03 20.62 -4.17
CA GLY A 79 7.62 20.41 -3.82
C GLY A 79 7.30 20.63 -2.34
N ILE A 80 6.12 21.19 -2.08
CA ILE A 80 5.48 21.24 -0.75
C ILE A 80 4.11 20.57 -0.83
N GLY A 81 3.73 19.87 0.22
CA GLY A 81 2.34 19.48 0.41
C GLY A 81 2.06 18.87 1.77
N MET A 82 0.79 18.50 1.96
CA MET A 82 0.24 18.00 3.21
C MET A 82 -0.28 16.57 3.01
N ILE A 83 -0.08 15.74 4.03
CA ILE A 83 -0.52 14.35 4.06
C ILE A 83 -1.35 14.14 5.33
N GLU A 84 -2.53 13.55 5.19
CA GLU A 84 -3.38 13.11 6.29
C GLU A 84 -2.68 12.02 7.11
N VAL A 85 -2.74 12.15 8.43
CA VAL A 85 -2.35 11.06 9.34
C VAL A 85 -3.57 10.20 9.64
N VAL A 86 -3.54 8.95 9.19
CA VAL A 86 -4.54 7.94 9.56
C VAL A 86 -4.32 7.56 11.03
N LEU A 87 -5.27 7.95 11.88
CA LEU A 87 -5.26 7.61 13.30
C LEU A 87 -5.44 6.11 13.52
N HIS A 88 -5.05 5.61 14.70
CA HIS A 88 -5.20 4.20 15.08
C HIS A 88 -4.56 3.22 14.09
N ALA A 89 -3.43 3.61 13.49
CA ALA A 89 -2.69 2.79 12.54
C ALA A 89 -1.20 2.83 12.80
N ASN A 90 -0.54 1.70 12.59
CA ASN A 90 0.90 1.56 12.73
C ASN A 90 1.52 0.93 11.49
N THR A 91 2.76 1.30 11.19
CA THR A 91 3.52 0.60 10.14
C THR A 91 3.72 -0.86 10.54
N ILE A 92 3.75 -1.76 9.56
CA ILE A 92 4.03 -3.19 9.77
C ILE A 92 5.36 -3.35 10.52
N ASN A 93 6.35 -2.52 10.19
CA ASN A 93 7.64 -2.49 10.90
C ASN A 93 7.48 -2.19 12.41
N LYS A 94 6.74 -1.14 12.78
CA LYS A 94 6.50 -0.81 14.20
C LYS A 94 5.78 -1.94 14.94
N ILE A 95 4.84 -2.61 14.27
CA ILE A 95 4.12 -3.76 14.83
C ILE A 95 5.09 -4.93 15.06
N GLN A 96 5.89 -5.28 14.05
CA GLN A 96 6.91 -6.33 14.16
C GLN A 96 7.89 -6.07 15.30
N MET A 97 8.30 -4.82 15.49
CA MET A 97 9.18 -4.43 16.60
C MET A 97 8.50 -4.66 17.95
N LYS A 98 7.24 -4.24 18.10
CA LYS A 98 6.47 -4.37 19.36
C LYS A 98 6.21 -5.83 19.76
N PHE A 99 5.75 -6.70 18.86
CA PHE A 99 5.32 -8.06 19.22
C PHE A 99 6.32 -9.16 18.89
N GLY A 100 7.41 -8.81 18.21
CA GLY A 100 8.42 -9.73 17.70
C GLY A 100 9.76 -9.70 18.43
N GLY A 101 9.84 -9.04 19.58
CA GLY A 101 11.05 -9.04 20.43
C GLY A 101 12.21 -8.23 19.84
N ASP A 102 11.93 -7.00 19.42
CA ASP A 102 12.87 -6.12 18.73
C ASP A 102 13.43 -6.78 17.44
N LYS A 103 14.71 -7.18 17.43
CA LYS A 103 15.52 -7.37 16.21
C LYS A 103 15.14 -8.58 15.34
N LEU A 104 14.31 -9.49 15.83
CA LEU A 104 13.87 -10.69 15.10
C LEU A 104 12.41 -10.60 14.65
N GLY A 105 11.76 -9.45 14.79
CA GLY A 105 10.30 -9.32 14.60
C GLY A 105 9.77 -9.80 13.25
N ALA A 106 10.46 -9.50 12.15
CA ALA A 106 10.07 -9.97 10.81
C ALA A 106 10.10 -11.50 10.63
N PHE A 107 10.77 -12.25 11.51
CA PHE A 107 10.78 -13.72 11.48
C PHE A 107 9.62 -14.35 12.25
N TYR A 108 8.92 -13.58 13.08
CA TYR A 108 7.75 -14.06 13.80
C TYR A 108 6.50 -13.88 12.94
N GLN A 109 5.94 -15.00 12.47
CA GLN A 109 4.81 -15.01 11.54
C GLN A 109 3.48 -14.55 12.14
N HIS A 110 3.44 -14.22 13.44
CA HIS A 110 2.19 -13.92 14.14
C HIS A 110 2.14 -12.50 14.74
N THR A 111 3.06 -11.60 14.42
CA THR A 111 3.05 -10.25 15.05
C THR A 111 1.82 -9.45 14.63
N LEU A 112 1.45 -9.50 13.34
CA LEU A 112 0.22 -8.84 12.86
C LEU A 112 -1.05 -9.40 13.49
N ARG A 113 -1.16 -10.73 13.61
CA ARG A 113 -2.33 -11.35 14.26
C ARG A 113 -2.41 -10.97 15.74
N LYS A 114 -1.28 -10.93 16.46
CA LYS A 114 -1.23 -10.47 17.85
C LYS A 114 -1.66 -9.01 17.99
N TYR A 115 -1.25 -8.14 17.07
CA TYR A 115 -1.72 -6.75 17.03
C TYR A 115 -3.23 -6.67 16.91
N LEU A 116 -3.84 -7.40 15.98
CA LEU A 116 -5.30 -7.40 15.83
C LEU A 116 -6.04 -7.95 17.06
N VAL A 117 -5.49 -8.96 17.74
CA VAL A 117 -6.06 -9.50 18.99
C VAL A 117 -5.98 -8.49 20.15
N GLU A 118 -4.98 -7.59 20.18
CA GLU A 118 -4.85 -6.57 21.22
C GLU A 118 -6.05 -5.60 21.22
N PHE A 119 -6.54 -5.23 20.04
CA PHE A 119 -7.59 -4.22 19.87
C PHE A 119 -8.99 -4.80 19.62
N ASN A 120 -9.11 -6.07 19.22
CA ASN A 120 -10.38 -6.65 18.81
C ASN A 120 -10.68 -7.96 19.55
N ARG A 121 -11.93 -8.11 20.02
CA ARG A 121 -12.43 -9.32 20.70
C ARG A 121 -13.77 -9.75 20.12
N GLY A 122 -14.04 -11.06 20.14
CA GLY A 122 -15.30 -11.63 19.64
C GLY A 122 -15.56 -11.25 18.18
N THR A 123 -16.77 -10.77 17.88
CA THR A 123 -17.20 -10.38 16.53
C THR A 123 -16.39 -9.23 15.92
N LEU A 124 -15.78 -8.37 16.74
CA LEU A 124 -14.88 -7.32 16.25
C LEU A 124 -13.60 -7.91 15.66
N PHE A 125 -13.12 -9.03 16.22
CA PHE A 125 -11.93 -9.69 15.69
C PHE A 125 -12.22 -10.33 14.33
N GLU A 126 -13.38 -10.98 14.18
CA GLU A 126 -13.84 -11.50 12.88
C GLU A 126 -13.95 -10.38 11.84
N THR A 127 -14.52 -9.24 12.22
CA THR A 127 -14.61 -8.04 11.36
C THR A 127 -13.22 -7.51 10.98
N ALA A 128 -12.27 -7.51 11.92
CA ALA A 128 -10.90 -7.08 11.64
C ALA A 128 -10.16 -8.03 10.68
N ILE A 129 -10.41 -9.34 10.78
CA ILE A 129 -9.86 -10.33 9.84
C ILE A 129 -10.48 -10.16 8.44
N ASP A 130 -11.80 -9.95 8.33
CA ASP A 130 -12.46 -9.67 7.05
C ASP A 130 -11.94 -8.36 6.41
N ASN A 131 -11.82 -7.28 7.20
CA ASN A 131 -11.20 -6.03 6.75
C ASN A 131 -9.78 -6.27 6.24
N PHE A 132 -8.98 -7.09 6.94
CA PHE A 132 -7.62 -7.40 6.53
C PHE A 132 -7.57 -8.15 5.21
N ILE A 133 -8.39 -9.20 5.06
CA ILE A 133 -8.46 -10.01 3.83
C ILE A 133 -8.81 -9.12 2.63
N ARG A 134 -9.87 -8.31 2.76
CA ARG A 134 -10.38 -7.43 1.70
C ARG A 134 -9.36 -6.37 1.29
N SER A 135 -8.85 -5.63 2.28
CA SER A 135 -7.90 -4.54 2.04
C SER A 135 -6.55 -5.04 1.54
N CYS A 136 -6.06 -6.17 2.07
CA CYS A 136 -4.86 -6.83 1.55
C CYS A 136 -5.04 -7.23 0.09
N ALA A 137 -6.18 -7.85 -0.29
CA ALA A 137 -6.46 -8.19 -1.68
C ALA A 137 -6.48 -6.95 -2.59
N GLY A 138 -7.20 -5.90 -2.17
CA GLY A 138 -7.28 -4.64 -2.93
C GLY A 138 -5.91 -3.99 -3.16
N TYR A 139 -5.07 -3.88 -2.12
CA TYR A 139 -3.73 -3.29 -2.26
C TYR A 139 -2.76 -4.21 -3.03
N CYS A 140 -2.85 -5.54 -2.92
CA CYS A 140 -2.06 -6.45 -3.76
C CYS A 140 -2.37 -6.24 -5.25
N VAL A 141 -3.66 -6.17 -5.62
CA VAL A 141 -4.08 -5.97 -7.01
C VAL A 141 -3.74 -4.57 -7.51
N ALA A 142 -4.03 -3.53 -6.72
CA ALA A 142 -3.72 -2.15 -7.10
C ALA A 142 -2.22 -1.94 -7.32
N THR A 143 -1.37 -2.42 -6.40
CA THR A 143 0.08 -2.25 -6.51
C THR A 143 0.68 -3.06 -7.65
N TYR A 144 0.15 -4.27 -7.91
CA TYR A 144 0.51 -5.07 -9.09
C TYR A 144 0.20 -4.36 -10.41
N ALA A 145 -1.00 -3.76 -10.52
CA ALA A 145 -1.48 -3.12 -11.74
C ALA A 145 -0.77 -1.78 -11.99
N LEU A 146 -0.60 -0.97 -10.94
CA LEU A 146 0.05 0.34 -11.01
C LEU A 146 1.58 0.25 -11.03
N GLY A 147 2.15 -0.91 -10.70
CA GLY A 147 3.60 -1.07 -10.60
C GLY A 147 4.22 -0.20 -9.51
N ILE A 148 3.56 -0.15 -8.34
CA ILE A 148 4.03 0.64 -7.21
C ILE A 148 5.24 -0.06 -6.60
N GLY A 149 6.36 0.65 -6.56
CA GLY A 149 7.63 0.14 -6.06
C GLY A 149 7.98 0.57 -4.64
N ASP A 150 9.18 0.17 -4.22
CA ASP A 150 9.75 0.43 -2.89
C ASP A 150 8.82 -0.01 -1.74
N ARG A 151 8.16 -1.16 -1.90
CA ARG A 151 7.21 -1.69 -0.90
C ARG A 151 7.95 -2.53 0.15
N HIS A 152 8.18 -1.94 1.32
CA HIS A 152 8.74 -2.57 2.52
C HIS A 152 7.85 -2.32 3.75
N SER A 153 8.18 -2.94 4.89
CA SER A 153 7.33 -2.91 6.11
C SER A 153 7.09 -1.52 6.73
N ASP A 154 7.87 -0.50 6.38
CA ASP A 154 7.59 0.89 6.78
C ASP A 154 6.56 1.60 5.89
N ASN A 155 6.39 1.14 4.65
CA ASN A 155 5.50 1.75 3.66
C ASN A 155 4.13 1.06 3.59
N ILE A 156 3.88 0.14 4.52
CA ILE A 156 2.62 -0.57 4.69
C ILE A 156 2.19 -0.35 6.13
N MET A 157 0.93 0.01 6.31
CA MET A 157 0.31 0.26 7.60
C MET A 157 -0.88 -0.68 7.82
N LEU A 158 -1.16 -0.95 9.09
CA LEU A 158 -2.30 -1.72 9.54
C LEU A 158 -3.02 -0.92 10.63
N SER A 159 -4.30 -0.65 10.42
CA SER A 159 -5.17 -0.03 11.43
C SER A 159 -5.61 -1.03 12.49
N GLU A 160 -5.98 -0.53 13.67
CA GLU A 160 -6.51 -1.32 14.77
C GLU A 160 -7.76 -2.11 14.37
N ASN A 161 -8.59 -1.59 13.46
CA ASN A 161 -9.77 -2.29 12.93
C ASN A 161 -9.49 -3.27 11.77
N GLY A 162 -8.22 -3.55 11.48
CA GLY A 162 -7.81 -4.58 10.51
C GLY A 162 -7.63 -4.13 9.07
N ARG A 163 -7.81 -2.85 8.72
CA ARG A 163 -7.56 -2.38 7.35
C ARG A 163 -6.07 -2.20 7.10
N LEU A 164 -5.56 -2.88 6.08
CA LEU A 164 -4.22 -2.72 5.56
C LEU A 164 -4.21 -1.63 4.49
N PHE A 165 -3.24 -0.73 4.52
CA PHE A 165 -3.07 0.29 3.49
C PHE A 165 -1.61 0.64 3.25
N HIS A 166 -1.32 1.09 2.03
CA HIS A 166 0.03 1.49 1.63
C HIS A 166 0.20 3.01 1.74
N ILE A 167 1.41 3.47 2.03
CA ILE A 167 1.79 4.89 2.12
C ILE A 167 3.04 5.18 1.29
N ASP A 168 3.36 6.45 1.04
CA ASP A 168 4.56 6.89 0.31
C ASP A 168 4.64 6.30 -1.11
N PHE A 169 3.89 6.88 -2.05
CA PHE A 169 3.76 6.40 -3.43
C PHE A 169 4.66 7.12 -4.43
N GLY A 170 5.80 7.67 -3.98
CA GLY A 170 6.73 8.40 -4.84
C GLY A 170 7.35 7.59 -6.00
N HIS A 171 7.09 6.28 -6.06
CA HIS A 171 7.58 5.36 -7.11
C HIS A 171 6.49 4.45 -7.68
N PHE A 172 6.07 4.66 -8.93
CA PHE A 172 5.03 3.92 -9.64
C PHE A 172 5.36 3.68 -11.15
N LEU A 173 4.51 2.93 -11.87
CA LEU A 173 4.72 2.46 -13.25
C LEU A 173 5.97 1.61 -13.47
N GLY A 174 6.40 0.87 -12.45
CA GLY A 174 7.54 -0.03 -12.57
C GLY A 174 8.91 0.66 -12.67
N ASN A 175 8.98 1.95 -12.30
CA ASN A 175 10.24 2.70 -12.11
C ASN A 175 10.98 2.23 -10.83
N PHE A 176 11.24 0.93 -10.76
CA PHE A 176 11.84 0.27 -9.60
C PHE A 176 13.31 0.68 -9.46
N LYS A 177 13.70 1.08 -8.24
CA LYS A 177 15.10 1.41 -7.92
C LYS A 177 16.01 0.21 -8.22
N THR A 178 17.06 0.44 -9.01
CA THR A 178 18.16 -0.51 -9.20
C THR A 178 19.30 -0.15 -8.25
N LYS A 179 19.91 -1.16 -7.61
CA LYS A 179 21.13 -0.97 -6.82
C LYS A 179 22.19 -1.93 -7.34
N ALA A 180 23.34 -1.40 -7.76
CA ALA A 180 24.45 -2.18 -8.32
C ALA A 180 24.02 -3.13 -9.47
N ASN A 181 23.23 -2.63 -10.43
CA ASN A 181 22.68 -3.37 -11.58
C ASN A 181 21.74 -4.56 -11.25
N PHE A 182 21.38 -4.77 -9.98
CA PHE A 182 20.30 -5.69 -9.60
C PHE A 182 19.00 -4.93 -9.39
N LYS A 183 17.90 -5.42 -9.99
CA LYS A 183 16.55 -4.97 -9.65
C LYS A 183 16.29 -5.34 -8.19
N ARG A 184 16.04 -4.33 -7.36
CA ARG A 184 15.74 -4.52 -5.94
C ARG A 184 14.39 -5.20 -5.74
N GLU A 185 13.49 -5.01 -6.69
CA GLU A 185 12.14 -5.58 -6.67
C GLU A 185 12.03 -6.74 -7.66
N ARG A 186 11.83 -7.93 -7.09
CA ARG A 186 11.69 -9.21 -7.81
C ARG A 186 10.26 -9.73 -7.79
N SER A 187 9.45 -9.24 -6.85
CA SER A 187 8.05 -9.59 -6.69
C SER A 187 7.18 -8.38 -7.07
N PRO A 188 6.06 -8.59 -7.78
CA PRO A 188 5.25 -7.49 -8.33
C PRO A 188 4.37 -6.76 -7.31
N PHE A 189 4.19 -7.33 -6.13
CA PHE A 189 3.53 -6.74 -4.97
C PHE A 189 4.10 -7.36 -3.69
N VAL A 190 3.65 -6.89 -2.53
CA VAL A 190 4.03 -7.46 -1.23
C VAL A 190 2.90 -8.31 -0.69
N PHE A 191 3.18 -9.59 -0.51
CA PHE A 191 2.35 -10.52 0.25
C PHE A 191 3.25 -11.50 1.00
N THR A 192 3.29 -11.40 2.33
CA THR A 192 4.27 -12.13 3.16
C THR A 192 3.64 -13.33 3.86
N GLN A 193 4.48 -14.24 4.36
CA GLN A 193 4.06 -15.35 5.22
C GLN A 193 3.29 -14.88 6.45
N GLU A 194 3.67 -13.72 6.98
CA GLU A 194 2.98 -13.11 8.10
C GLU A 194 1.57 -12.63 7.73
N MET A 195 1.39 -12.03 6.54
CA MET A 195 0.06 -11.67 6.04
C MET A 195 -0.81 -12.91 5.83
N SER A 196 -0.24 -13.99 5.28
CA SER A 196 -0.92 -15.29 5.17
C SER A 196 -1.34 -15.84 6.54
N ALA A 197 -0.48 -15.74 7.55
CA ALA A 197 -0.77 -16.21 8.90
C ALA A 197 -1.87 -15.42 9.63
N VAL A 198 -2.12 -14.15 9.26
CA VAL A 198 -3.31 -13.42 9.74
C VAL A 198 -4.59 -14.14 9.31
N MET A 199 -4.60 -14.66 8.09
CA MET A 199 -5.71 -15.41 7.48
C MET A 199 -5.72 -16.90 7.86
N GLY A 200 -4.96 -17.30 8.90
CA GLY A 200 -4.85 -18.71 9.31
C GLY A 200 -3.89 -19.56 8.47
N GLY A 201 -3.29 -19.01 7.41
CA GLY A 201 -2.31 -19.69 6.57
C GLY A 201 -2.87 -20.32 5.29
N VAL A 202 -1.99 -20.90 4.48
CA VAL A 202 -2.38 -21.51 3.20
C VAL A 202 -3.28 -22.72 3.44
N GLY A 203 -4.41 -22.77 2.74
CA GLY A 203 -5.36 -23.88 2.78
C GLY A 203 -6.58 -23.63 3.68
N THR A 204 -6.63 -22.51 4.40
CA THR A 204 -7.83 -22.08 5.13
C THR A 204 -8.87 -21.47 4.20
N GLU A 205 -10.12 -21.40 4.67
CA GLU A 205 -11.22 -20.74 3.95
C GLU A 205 -10.93 -19.24 3.78
N GLU A 206 -10.37 -18.59 4.81
CA GLU A 206 -9.98 -17.18 4.78
C GLU A 206 -8.91 -16.89 3.71
N PHE A 207 -7.93 -17.79 3.55
CA PHE A 207 -6.94 -17.66 2.50
C PHE A 207 -7.55 -17.86 1.10
N GLN A 208 -8.51 -18.77 0.96
CA GLN A 208 -9.24 -18.94 -0.30
C GLN A 208 -10.06 -17.69 -0.63
N PHE A 209 -10.73 -17.08 0.35
CA PHE A 209 -11.39 -15.80 0.15
C PHE A 209 -10.41 -14.72 -0.30
N PHE A 210 -9.23 -14.60 0.32
CA PHE A 210 -8.23 -13.64 -0.14
C PHE A 210 -7.85 -13.84 -1.61
N VAL A 211 -7.57 -15.07 -2.03
CA VAL A 211 -7.23 -15.38 -3.43
C VAL A 211 -8.40 -15.03 -4.36
N GLN A 212 -9.63 -15.38 -3.97
CA GLN A 212 -10.83 -15.07 -4.74
C GLN A 212 -11.01 -13.55 -4.92
N HIS A 213 -10.93 -12.77 -3.84
CA HIS A 213 -11.02 -11.31 -3.89
C HIS A 213 -9.93 -10.71 -4.79
N CYS A 214 -8.71 -11.26 -4.79
CA CYS A 214 -7.64 -10.82 -5.68
C CYS A 214 -7.98 -11.07 -7.16
N CYS A 215 -8.44 -12.28 -7.49
CA CYS A 215 -8.84 -12.65 -8.85
C CYS A 215 -10.00 -11.78 -9.35
N ASP A 216 -11.05 -11.62 -8.55
CA ASP A 216 -12.22 -10.81 -8.88
C ASP A 216 -11.84 -9.34 -9.07
N ALA A 217 -11.06 -8.79 -8.15
CA ALA A 217 -10.59 -7.41 -8.23
C ALA A 217 -9.73 -7.18 -9.49
N PHE A 218 -8.85 -8.12 -9.82
CA PHE A 218 -8.01 -8.04 -11.01
C PHE A 218 -8.85 -8.05 -12.29
N ASN A 219 -9.84 -8.94 -12.39
CA ASN A 219 -10.77 -8.98 -13.52
C ASN A 219 -11.65 -7.73 -13.63
N VAL A 220 -12.09 -7.15 -12.51
CA VAL A 220 -12.79 -5.86 -12.54
C VAL A 220 -11.89 -4.78 -13.16
N LEU A 221 -10.63 -4.67 -12.73
CA LEU A 221 -9.71 -3.68 -13.32
C LEU A 221 -9.47 -3.93 -14.81
N ARG A 222 -9.38 -5.20 -15.23
CA ARG A 222 -9.26 -5.57 -16.65
C ARG A 222 -10.46 -5.12 -17.48
N ARG A 223 -11.68 -5.31 -16.98
CA ARG A 223 -12.91 -4.85 -17.66
C ARG A 223 -12.95 -3.33 -17.82
N PHE A 224 -12.48 -2.59 -16.82
CA PHE A 224 -12.49 -1.13 -16.81
C PHE A 224 -11.14 -0.48 -17.18
N HIS A 225 -10.24 -1.23 -17.83
CA HIS A 225 -8.86 -0.80 -18.09
C HIS A 225 -8.75 0.54 -18.83
N ARG A 226 -9.72 0.85 -19.71
CA ARG A 226 -9.73 2.10 -20.50
C ARG A 226 -9.82 3.34 -19.62
N ILE A 227 -10.58 3.29 -18.53
CA ILE A 227 -10.72 4.42 -17.60
C ILE A 227 -9.37 4.71 -16.95
N LEU A 228 -8.71 3.68 -16.42
CA LEU A 228 -7.38 3.82 -15.82
C LEU A 228 -6.37 4.38 -16.83
N PHE A 229 -6.35 3.81 -18.04
CA PHE A 229 -5.44 4.24 -19.10
C PHE A 229 -5.61 5.72 -19.48
N VAL A 230 -6.85 6.17 -19.68
CA VAL A 230 -7.14 7.57 -20.03
C VAL A 230 -6.75 8.52 -18.90
N LEU A 231 -7.07 8.18 -17.64
CA LEU A 231 -6.71 9.02 -16.49
C LEU A 231 -5.20 9.21 -16.37
N PHE A 232 -4.39 8.18 -16.62
CA PHE A 232 -2.93 8.31 -16.65
C PHE A 232 -2.44 9.14 -17.84
N LEU A 233 -3.02 8.93 -19.03
CA LEU A 233 -2.62 9.66 -20.23
C LEU A 233 -2.88 11.17 -20.07
N LEU A 234 -4.00 11.55 -19.45
CA LEU A 234 -4.34 12.94 -19.13
C LEU A 234 -3.36 13.60 -18.15
N MET A 235 -2.57 12.82 -17.40
CA MET A 235 -1.59 13.32 -16.44
C MET A 235 -0.17 13.43 -17.01
N VAL A 236 0.08 12.95 -18.23
CA VAL A 236 1.39 13.11 -18.91
C VAL A 236 1.83 14.58 -19.00
N PRO A 237 0.96 15.56 -19.33
CA PRO A 237 1.34 16.97 -19.35
C PRO A 237 1.77 17.55 -17.99
N ALA A 238 1.47 16.89 -16.87
CA ALA A 238 1.93 17.31 -15.54
C ALA A 238 3.44 17.10 -15.33
N ARG A 239 4.10 16.34 -16.24
CA ARG A 239 5.55 16.08 -16.26
C ARG A 239 6.10 15.62 -14.91
N MET A 240 5.42 14.64 -14.31
CA MET A 240 5.95 13.96 -13.12
C MET A 240 7.14 13.08 -13.53
N PRO A 241 8.17 12.92 -12.69
CA PRO A 241 9.41 12.23 -13.06
C PRO A 241 9.22 10.84 -13.67
N GLU A 242 8.20 10.12 -13.22
CA GLU A 242 7.89 8.73 -13.61
C GLU A 242 6.77 8.59 -14.64
N LEU A 243 6.16 9.72 -15.03
CA LEU A 243 5.10 9.80 -16.04
C LEU A 243 5.41 10.98 -16.96
N LEU A 244 6.30 10.74 -17.93
CA LEU A 244 6.80 11.76 -18.85
C LEU A 244 6.27 11.58 -20.28
N ARG A 245 5.93 10.34 -20.65
CA ARG A 245 5.57 9.97 -22.02
C ARG A 245 4.40 8.99 -22.01
N ASP A 246 3.64 8.99 -23.09
CA ASP A 246 2.51 8.07 -23.30
C ASP A 246 2.90 6.59 -23.16
N LYS A 247 4.13 6.25 -23.55
CA LYS A 247 4.65 4.89 -23.41
C LYS A 247 4.83 4.44 -21.95
N ASP A 248 4.99 5.36 -21.02
CA ASP A 248 5.12 5.03 -19.60
C ASP A 248 3.78 4.48 -19.07
N VAL A 249 2.64 4.89 -19.67
CA VAL A 249 1.29 4.37 -19.36
C VAL A 249 1.07 2.95 -19.90
N MET A 250 1.81 2.54 -20.93
CA MET A 250 1.68 1.19 -21.52
C MET A 250 2.02 0.08 -20.51
N TYR A 251 2.81 0.41 -19.48
CA TYR A 251 3.07 -0.52 -18.38
C TYR A 251 1.77 -1.11 -17.83
N ILE A 252 0.75 -0.29 -17.53
CA ILE A 252 -0.50 -0.79 -16.94
C ILE A 252 -1.23 -1.71 -17.91
N ARG A 253 -1.26 -1.36 -19.20
CA ARG A 253 -1.87 -2.19 -20.24
C ARG A 253 -1.23 -3.58 -20.28
N ASP A 254 0.10 -3.62 -20.30
CA ASP A 254 0.86 -4.87 -20.37
C ASP A 254 0.67 -5.71 -19.09
N ARG A 255 0.58 -5.05 -17.93
CA ARG A 255 0.33 -5.72 -16.64
C ARG A 255 -1.06 -6.30 -16.51
N LEU A 256 -2.06 -5.73 -17.18
CA LEU A 256 -3.43 -6.22 -17.10
C LEU A 256 -3.67 -7.47 -17.97
N HIS A 257 -2.73 -7.91 -18.81
CA HIS A 257 -2.83 -9.14 -19.64
C HIS A 257 -4.12 -9.23 -20.45
N LEU A 258 -4.57 -8.13 -21.07
CA LEU A 258 -5.91 -7.99 -21.66
C LEU A 258 -6.26 -9.03 -22.75
N GLU A 259 -5.27 -9.72 -23.30
CA GLU A 259 -5.44 -10.70 -24.38
C GLU A 259 -5.91 -12.08 -23.90
N VAL A 260 -5.82 -12.39 -22.60
CA VAL A 260 -6.26 -13.68 -22.03
C VAL A 260 -7.70 -13.63 -21.50
N SER A 261 -8.33 -14.78 -21.25
CA SER A 261 -9.66 -14.86 -20.62
C SER A 261 -9.64 -14.47 -19.13
N GLU A 262 -10.83 -14.24 -18.53
CA GLU A 262 -10.94 -13.94 -17.09
C GLU A 262 -10.46 -15.10 -16.20
N ASP A 263 -10.64 -16.36 -16.64
CA ASP A 263 -10.21 -17.56 -15.92
C ASP A 263 -8.68 -17.74 -15.99
N GLU A 264 -8.09 -17.51 -17.16
CA GLU A 264 -6.64 -17.52 -17.34
C GLU A 264 -5.99 -16.40 -16.53
N ALA A 265 -6.56 -15.19 -16.56
CA ALA A 265 -6.10 -14.06 -15.76
C ALA A 265 -6.13 -14.35 -14.24
N SER A 266 -7.20 -14.98 -13.77
CA SER A 266 -7.33 -15.41 -12.37
C SER A 266 -6.26 -16.44 -12.01
N SER A 267 -6.04 -17.41 -12.89
CA SER A 267 -5.02 -18.44 -12.70
C SER A 267 -3.61 -17.85 -12.64
N MET A 268 -3.31 -16.88 -13.52
CA MET A 268 -2.04 -16.15 -13.52
C MET A 268 -1.85 -15.36 -12.21
N PHE A 269 -2.88 -14.64 -11.75
CA PHE A 269 -2.78 -13.86 -10.52
C PHE A 269 -2.61 -14.76 -9.29
N ALA A 270 -3.32 -15.88 -9.22
CA ALA A 270 -3.16 -16.88 -8.16
C ALA A 270 -1.74 -17.49 -8.15
N GLU A 271 -1.11 -17.66 -9.32
CA GLU A 271 0.29 -18.09 -9.41
C GLU A 271 1.25 -16.99 -8.88
N GLU A 272 0.99 -15.72 -9.17
CA GLU A 272 1.77 -14.60 -8.64
C GLU A 272 1.66 -14.48 -7.11
N ILE A 273 0.51 -14.79 -6.52
CA ILE A 273 0.35 -14.89 -5.05
C ILE A 273 1.27 -15.99 -4.51
N LYS A 274 1.29 -17.19 -5.12
CA LYS A 274 2.14 -18.31 -4.70
C LYS A 274 3.62 -17.97 -4.82
N LYS A 275 4.04 -17.34 -5.93
CA LYS A 275 5.41 -16.87 -6.16
C LYS A 275 5.85 -15.87 -5.10
N THR A 276 5.02 -14.86 -4.84
CA THR A 276 5.31 -13.80 -3.86
C THR A 276 5.41 -14.36 -2.45
N LEU A 277 4.53 -15.29 -2.08
CA LEU A 277 4.55 -15.98 -0.79
C LEU A 277 5.82 -16.83 -0.59
N GLY A 278 6.36 -17.39 -1.68
CA GLY A 278 7.62 -18.17 -1.70
C GLY A 278 8.89 -17.31 -1.73
N ASP A 279 8.79 -15.99 -1.92
CA ASP A 279 9.95 -15.11 -2.07
C ASP A 279 10.64 -14.82 -0.72
N LYS A 280 11.64 -15.64 -0.40
CA LYS A 280 12.47 -15.48 0.81
C LYS A 280 13.32 -14.20 0.79
N TYR A 281 13.52 -13.55 -0.36
CA TYR A 281 14.31 -12.32 -0.44
C TYR A 281 13.62 -11.16 0.30
N ARG A 282 12.28 -11.10 0.27
CA ARG A 282 11.50 -10.07 0.97
C ARG A 282 11.66 -10.14 2.49
N LEU A 283 11.71 -11.34 3.05
CA LEU A 283 11.99 -11.55 4.48
C LEU A 283 13.36 -10.96 4.86
N VAL A 284 14.37 -11.19 4.02
CA VAL A 284 15.73 -10.71 4.24
C VAL A 284 15.83 -9.18 4.06
N ASP A 285 15.20 -8.60 3.04
CA ASP A 285 15.20 -7.15 2.82
C ASP A 285 14.48 -6.41 3.96
N ASN A 286 13.34 -6.93 4.45
CA ASN A 286 12.66 -6.39 5.62
C ASN A 286 13.55 -6.45 6.88
N ALA A 287 14.26 -7.56 7.10
CA ALA A 287 15.20 -7.68 8.22
C ALA A 287 16.38 -6.68 8.12
N ILE A 288 16.91 -6.46 6.91
CA ILE A 288 17.95 -5.46 6.66
C ILE A 288 17.42 -4.04 6.91
N HIS A 289 16.18 -3.74 6.50
CA HIS A 289 15.53 -2.46 6.76
C HIS A 289 15.37 -2.22 8.27
N MET A 290 14.84 -3.19 9.02
CA MET A 290 14.74 -3.13 10.49
C MET A 290 16.09 -2.86 11.16
N TRP A 291 17.16 -3.52 10.71
CA TRP A 291 18.49 -3.33 11.28
C TRP A 291 19.04 -1.91 11.06
N LYS A 292 18.78 -1.31 9.89
CA LYS A 292 19.23 0.05 9.56
C LYS A 292 18.50 1.14 10.34
N HIS A 293 17.23 0.96 10.64
CA HIS A 293 16.43 1.93 11.41
C HIS A 293 16.76 1.93 12.92
N ASN A 294 17.38 0.85 13.42
CA ASN A 294 17.78 0.69 14.83
C ASN A 294 19.24 1.14 15.11
N LYS A 295 19.89 1.84 14.18
CA LYS A 295 21.16 2.55 14.38
C LYS A 295 20.92 4.05 14.41
#